data_AF-A0A386Z972-F1
#
_entry.id   AF-A0A386Z972-F1
#
_cell.length_a   1.000
_cell.length_b   1.000
_cell.length_c   1.000
_cell.angle_alpha   90.00
_cell.angle_beta   90.00
_cell.angle_gamma   90.00
#
_symmetry.space_group_name_H-M   'P 1'
#
loop_
_entity.id
_entity.type
_entity.pdbx_description
1 polymer ?
#
loop_
_entity_poly.entity_id
_entity_poly.type
_entity_poly.pdbx_seq_one_letter_code
_entity_poly.pdbx_strand_id
1 'polypeptide(L)'
;MAALVRMGEPMRALDFTVRIPLAGERIRALALVVPVMAEQAGPASARAALAEMTGLLGQIPRADLRDRATATLVGVALAIGDARAAVELARGAEPDMRARLLVRVADARARDCAEMPSAEQVAARREIGRLLAEAWNHGPWYSGLDVVARFDPRLLGEIADAAIRLESHGVRGAEQP
;
A
#
# COMPACT_ATOMS: atom_id res chain seq x y z
N MET A 1 2.78 17.60 18.07
CA MET A 1 1.82 16.56 17.64
C MET A 1 2.18 15.18 18.18
N ALA A 2 3.34 14.60 17.85
CA ALA A 2 3.74 13.29 18.41
C ALA A 2 3.69 13.23 19.95
N ALA A 3 4.04 14.32 20.65
CA ALA A 3 3.90 14.42 22.10
C ALA A 3 2.43 14.36 22.57
N LEU A 4 1.50 15.06 21.91
CA LEU A 4 0.06 15.07 22.27
C LEU A 4 -0.56 13.69 22.05
N VAL A 5 -0.21 13.02 20.94
CA VAL A 5 -0.66 11.65 20.66
C VAL A 5 -0.16 10.69 21.75
N ARG A 6 1.12 10.78 22.14
CA ARG A 6 1.68 9.97 23.24
C ARG A 6 1.04 10.26 24.60
N MET A 7 0.56 11.48 24.80
CA MET A 7 -0.15 11.88 26.03
C MET A 7 -1.64 11.50 26.00
N GLY A 8 -2.10 10.77 24.97
CA GLY A 8 -3.49 10.32 24.88
C GLY A 8 -4.47 11.43 24.45
N GLU A 9 -3.98 12.51 23.84
CA GLU A 9 -4.80 13.64 23.39
C GLU A 9 -4.87 13.75 21.84
N PRO A 10 -5.34 12.72 21.10
CA PRO A 10 -5.33 12.75 19.64
C PRO A 10 -6.30 13.79 19.07
N MET A 11 -7.40 14.10 19.74
CA MET A 11 -8.33 15.15 19.31
C MET A 11 -7.70 16.54 19.34
N ARG A 12 -6.94 16.87 20.40
CA ARG A 12 -6.17 18.12 20.43
C ARG A 12 -5.07 18.11 19.38
N ALA A 13 -4.42 16.97 19.15
CA ALA A 13 -3.43 16.83 18.08
C ALA A 13 -4.06 17.06 16.68
N LEU A 14 -5.29 16.58 16.46
CA LEU A 14 -6.07 16.77 15.24
C LEU A 14 -6.35 18.25 14.98
N ASP A 15 -6.79 19.00 15.99
CA ASP A 15 -7.07 20.44 15.86
C ASP A 15 -5.84 21.22 15.40
N PHE A 16 -4.65 20.86 15.87
CA PHE A 16 -3.40 21.49 15.42
C PHE A 16 -3.10 21.22 13.94
N THR A 17 -3.54 20.09 13.38
CA THR A 17 -3.28 19.76 11.97
C THR A 17 -3.99 20.71 11.01
N VAL A 18 -5.13 21.28 11.40
CA VAL A 18 -5.91 22.22 10.58
C VAL A 18 -5.11 23.50 10.31
N ARG A 19 -4.18 23.84 11.20
CA ARG A 19 -3.32 25.04 11.09
C ARG A 19 -2.10 24.84 10.18
N ILE A 20 -1.89 23.63 9.64
CA ILE A 20 -0.77 23.33 8.74
C ILE A 20 -1.21 23.65 7.30
N PRO A 21 -0.64 24.70 6.66
CA PRO A 21 -1.11 25.15 5.35
C PRO A 21 -0.67 24.24 4.20
N LEU A 22 0.46 23.54 4.35
CA LEU A 22 1.00 22.68 3.31
C LEU A 22 0.33 21.29 3.37
N ALA A 23 -0.39 20.92 2.31
CA ALA A 23 -1.13 19.66 2.23
C ALA A 23 -0.27 18.43 2.53
N GLY A 24 0.95 18.34 1.98
CA GLY A 24 1.87 17.23 2.24
C GLY A 24 2.32 17.14 3.71
N GLU A 25 2.56 18.27 4.37
CA GLU A 25 2.90 18.29 5.81
C GLU A 25 1.69 17.95 6.66
N ARG A 26 0.51 18.43 6.26
CA ARG A 26 -0.75 18.12 6.95
C ARG A 26 -1.06 16.62 6.87
N ILE A 27 -0.85 15.97 5.73
CA ILE A 27 -0.97 14.51 5.59
C ILE A 27 0.00 13.80 6.53
N ARG A 28 1.28 14.20 6.57
CA ARG A 28 2.27 13.61 7.49
C ARG A 28 1.87 13.76 8.96
N ALA A 29 1.35 14.92 9.33
CA ALA A 29 0.87 15.19 10.67
C ALA A 29 -0.33 14.32 11.04
N LEU A 30 -1.35 14.26 10.17
CA LEU A 30 -2.55 13.46 10.34
C LEU A 30 -2.22 11.95 10.41
N ALA A 31 -1.21 11.49 9.68
CA ALA A 31 -0.78 10.10 9.70
C ALA A 31 -0.29 9.61 11.08
N LEU A 32 0.13 10.53 11.96
CA LEU A 32 0.48 10.21 13.34
C LEU A 32 -0.74 10.11 14.26
N VAL A 33 -1.87 10.68 13.87
CA VAL A 33 -3.06 10.86 14.71
C VAL A 33 -4.14 9.83 14.36
N VAL A 34 -4.39 9.61 13.07
CA VAL A 34 -5.50 8.78 12.57
C VAL A 34 -5.47 7.34 13.08
N PRO A 35 -4.31 6.64 13.15
CA PRO A 35 -4.27 5.30 13.74
C PRO A 35 -4.75 5.26 15.20
N VAL A 36 -4.31 6.23 16.01
CA VAL A 36 -4.72 6.34 17.41
C VAL A 36 -6.19 6.73 17.54
N MET A 37 -6.72 7.53 16.62
CA MET A 37 -8.16 7.80 16.55
C MET A 37 -8.97 6.54 16.26
N ALA A 38 -8.46 5.60 15.47
CA ALA A 38 -9.15 4.34 15.18
C ALA A 38 -9.37 3.53 16.47
N GLU A 39 -8.39 3.53 17.37
CA GLU A 39 -8.44 2.84 18.66
C GLU A 39 -9.40 3.54 19.64
N GLN A 40 -9.42 4.88 19.68
CA GLN A 40 -10.16 5.63 20.70
C GLN A 40 -11.59 6.03 20.29
N ALA A 41 -11.77 6.48 19.04
CA ALA A 41 -13.03 6.96 18.50
C ALA A 41 -13.69 5.96 17.54
N GLY A 42 -12.99 4.88 17.21
CA GLY A 42 -13.48 3.79 16.39
C GLY A 42 -13.12 3.89 14.90
N PRO A 43 -13.29 2.77 14.16
CA PRO A 43 -12.83 2.63 12.78
C PRO A 43 -13.58 3.51 11.78
N ALA A 44 -14.83 3.90 12.08
CA ALA A 44 -15.60 4.78 11.21
C ALA A 44 -15.00 6.19 11.15
N SER A 45 -14.62 6.75 12.30
CA SER A 45 -14.00 8.08 12.38
C SER A 45 -12.62 8.10 11.72
N ALA A 46 -11.83 7.04 11.90
CA ALA A 46 -10.54 6.92 11.23
C ALA A 46 -10.66 6.84 9.70
N ARG A 47 -11.67 6.11 9.19
CA ARG A 47 -11.95 6.05 7.75
C ARG A 47 -12.41 7.40 7.18
N ALA A 48 -13.25 8.13 7.92
CA ALA A 48 -13.63 9.49 7.53
C ALA A 48 -12.41 10.42 7.44
N ALA A 49 -11.52 10.38 8.44
CA ALA A 49 -10.28 11.16 8.43
C ALA A 49 -9.35 10.77 7.27
N LEU A 50 -9.22 9.47 6.96
CA LEU A 50 -8.45 9.00 5.80
C LEU A 50 -9.03 9.53 4.47
N ALA A 51 -10.35 9.56 4.33
CA ALA A 51 -11.01 10.12 3.15
C ALA A 51 -10.72 11.63 2.99
N GLU A 52 -10.78 12.40 4.07
CA GLU A 52 -10.39 13.82 4.07
C GLU A 52 -8.92 14.02 3.68
N MET A 53 -8.03 13.22 4.27
CA MET A 53 -6.61 13.26 3.95
C MET A 53 -6.34 12.94 2.47
N THR A 54 -7.11 12.03 1.88
CA THR A 54 -6.99 11.68 0.46
C THR A 54 -7.36 12.87 -0.43
N GLY A 55 -8.35 13.67 -0.05
CA GLY A 55 -8.70 14.91 -0.75
C GLY A 55 -7.56 15.94 -0.80
N LEU A 56 -6.64 15.92 0.17
CA LEU A 56 -5.48 16.82 0.20
C LEU A 56 -4.44 16.51 -0.90
N LEU A 57 -4.44 15.30 -1.48
CA LEU A 57 -3.51 14.95 -2.57
C LEU A 57 -3.67 15.87 -3.78
N GLY A 58 -4.89 16.30 -4.08
CA GLY A 58 -5.20 17.22 -5.19
C GLY A 58 -4.56 18.60 -5.03
N GLN A 59 -4.15 18.97 -3.82
CA GLN A 59 -3.49 20.24 -3.52
C GLN A 59 -1.96 20.17 -3.65
N ILE A 60 -1.40 18.98 -3.94
CA ILE A 60 0.04 18.78 -4.10
C ILE A 60 0.35 18.80 -5.60
N PRO A 61 0.94 19.87 -6.16
CA PRO A 61 1.12 20.01 -7.60
C PRO A 61 2.21 19.09 -8.15
N ARG A 62 3.27 18.86 -7.36
CA ARG A 62 4.44 18.07 -7.74
C ARG A 62 4.17 16.58 -7.59
N ALA A 63 4.31 15.82 -8.67
CA ALA A 63 4.06 14.37 -8.70
C ALA A 63 4.94 13.60 -7.70
N ASP A 64 6.24 13.93 -7.59
CA ASP A 64 7.16 13.29 -6.64
C ASP A 64 6.75 13.48 -5.18
N LEU A 65 6.20 14.65 -4.85
CA LEU A 65 5.69 14.93 -3.51
C LEU A 65 4.32 14.28 -3.28
N ARG A 66 3.49 14.21 -4.31
CA ARG A 66 2.19 13.53 -4.26
C ARG A 66 2.38 12.04 -4.02
N ASP A 67 3.31 11.39 -4.71
CA ASP A 67 3.64 9.97 -4.49
C ASP A 67 4.11 9.68 -3.07
N ARG A 68 4.95 10.56 -2.48
CA ARG A 68 5.36 10.43 -1.07
C ARG A 68 4.18 10.58 -0.11
N ALA A 69 3.24 11.48 -0.42
CA ALA A 69 2.02 11.65 0.35
C ALA A 69 1.10 10.43 0.20
N THR A 70 0.92 9.91 -1.02
CA THR A 70 0.17 8.67 -1.29
C THR A 70 0.76 7.49 -0.50
N ALA A 71 2.08 7.34 -0.49
CA ALA A 71 2.76 6.30 0.29
C ALA A 71 2.50 6.42 1.81
N THR A 72 2.34 7.66 2.30
CA THR A 72 1.96 7.93 3.69
C THR A 72 0.51 7.49 3.94
N LEU A 73 -0.42 7.82 3.04
CA LEU A 73 -1.83 7.44 3.15
C LEU A 73 -2.05 5.93 3.07
N VAL A 74 -1.32 5.23 2.20
CA VAL A 74 -1.32 3.75 2.16
C VAL A 74 -0.91 3.19 3.52
N GLY A 75 0.13 3.77 4.15
CA GLY A 75 0.54 3.37 5.50
C GLY A 75 -0.55 3.59 6.56
N VAL A 76 -1.28 4.70 6.49
CA VAL A 76 -2.40 4.98 7.40
C VAL A 76 -3.56 4.01 7.17
N ALA A 77 -3.93 3.77 5.91
CA ALA A 77 -4.98 2.83 5.54
C ALA A 77 -4.70 1.42 6.08
N LEU A 78 -3.46 0.94 5.93
CA LEU A 78 -3.03 -0.33 6.50
C LEU A 78 -3.08 -0.33 8.04
N ALA A 79 -2.63 0.75 8.69
CA ALA A 79 -2.62 0.85 10.15
C ALA A 79 -4.03 0.83 10.77
N ILE A 80 -5.05 1.30 10.05
CA ILE A 80 -6.45 1.28 10.51
C ILE A 80 -7.22 0.04 10.00
N GLY A 81 -6.54 -0.90 9.33
CA GLY A 81 -7.14 -2.12 8.79
C GLY A 81 -8.00 -1.92 7.53
N ASP A 82 -7.90 -0.78 6.85
CA ASP A 82 -8.63 -0.51 5.60
C ASP A 82 -7.79 -0.93 4.38
N ALA A 83 -7.69 -2.25 4.18
CA ALA A 83 -6.94 -2.83 3.07
C ALA A 83 -7.45 -2.36 1.70
N ARG A 84 -8.77 -2.18 1.55
CA ARG A 84 -9.37 -1.72 0.29
C ARG A 84 -8.91 -0.31 -0.04
N ALA A 85 -8.96 0.62 0.91
CA ALA A 85 -8.46 1.98 0.70
C ALA A 85 -6.95 1.98 0.38
N ALA A 86 -6.17 1.13 1.04
CA ALA A 86 -4.74 1.00 0.76
C ALA A 86 -4.44 0.60 -0.69
N VAL A 87 -5.20 -0.35 -1.26
CA VAL A 87 -5.07 -0.77 -2.67
C VAL A 87 -5.47 0.37 -3.62
N GLU A 88 -6.61 1.01 -3.39
CA GLU A 88 -7.08 2.10 -4.27
C GLU A 88 -6.11 3.30 -4.26
N LEU A 89 -5.56 3.65 -3.10
CA LEU A 89 -4.51 4.66 -2.98
C LEU A 89 -3.24 4.25 -3.73
N ALA A 90 -2.80 3.00 -3.61
CA ALA A 90 -1.63 2.50 -4.32
C ALA A 90 -1.81 2.59 -5.84
N ARG A 91 -3.01 2.24 -6.35
CA ARG A 91 -3.37 2.35 -7.77
C ARG A 91 -3.40 3.78 -8.28
N GLY A 92 -3.69 4.76 -7.42
CA GLY A 92 -3.66 6.18 -7.76
C GLY A 92 -2.26 6.77 -7.93
N ALA A 93 -1.19 6.05 -7.56
CA ALA A 93 0.18 6.50 -7.70
C ALA A 93 0.75 6.31 -9.12
N GLU A 94 1.85 6.99 -9.42
CA GLU A 94 2.66 6.77 -10.63
C GLU A 94 3.16 5.32 -10.72
N PRO A 95 3.42 4.76 -11.93
CA PRO A 95 3.66 3.33 -12.12
C PRO A 95 4.71 2.70 -11.18
N ASP A 96 5.90 3.31 -11.08
CA ASP A 96 6.98 2.81 -10.22
C ASP A 96 6.60 2.84 -8.74
N MET A 97 5.90 3.89 -8.31
CA MET A 97 5.43 4.02 -6.92
C MET A 97 4.27 3.05 -6.66
N ARG A 98 3.34 2.92 -7.60
CA ARG A 98 2.22 1.97 -7.55
C ARG A 98 2.73 0.55 -7.32
N ALA A 99 3.71 0.09 -8.10
CA ALA A 99 4.29 -1.23 -7.93
C ALA A 99 4.83 -1.43 -6.50
N ARG A 100 5.61 -0.48 -5.99
CA ARG A 100 6.15 -0.52 -4.61
C ARG A 100 5.06 -0.54 -3.55
N LEU A 101 4.00 0.25 -3.73
CA LEU A 101 2.90 0.35 -2.77
C LEU A 101 2.03 -0.91 -2.79
N LEU A 102 1.74 -1.48 -3.95
CA LEU A 102 1.00 -2.74 -4.07
C LEU A 102 1.77 -3.89 -3.40
N VAL A 103 3.10 -3.95 -3.58
CA VAL A 103 3.96 -4.92 -2.87
C VAL A 103 3.87 -4.73 -1.35
N ARG A 104 3.89 -3.49 -0.86
CA ARG A 104 3.74 -3.20 0.57
C ARG A 104 2.37 -3.62 1.11
N VAL A 105 1.29 -3.42 0.36
CA VAL A 105 -0.05 -3.87 0.75
C VAL A 105 -0.12 -5.39 0.77
N ALA A 106 0.45 -6.07 -0.23
CA ALA A 106 0.53 -7.52 -0.29
C ALA A 106 1.32 -8.10 0.90
N ASP A 107 2.45 -7.49 1.27
CA ASP A 107 3.26 -7.90 2.42
C ASP A 107 2.50 -7.72 3.75
N ALA A 108 1.77 -6.61 3.93
CA ALA A 108 0.92 -6.45 5.11
C ALA A 108 -0.16 -7.54 5.18
N ARG A 109 -0.86 -7.79 4.06
CA ARG A 109 -1.90 -8.81 3.96
C ARG A 109 -1.35 -10.23 4.19
N ALA A 110 -0.12 -10.49 3.77
CA ALA A 110 0.58 -11.76 3.96
C ALA A 110 0.86 -12.06 5.43
N ARG A 111 1.25 -11.04 6.21
CA ARG A 111 1.45 -11.19 7.66
C ARG A 111 0.14 -11.55 8.35
N ASP A 112 -0.95 -10.86 8.01
CA ASP A 112 -2.27 -11.15 8.57
C ASP A 112 -2.77 -12.54 8.16
N CYS A 113 -2.45 -12.99 6.94
CA CYS A 113 -2.85 -14.28 6.41
C CYS A 113 -2.34 -15.46 7.26
N ALA A 114 -1.17 -15.33 7.91
CA ALA A 114 -0.61 -16.39 8.74
C ALA A 114 -1.47 -16.68 9.99
N GLU A 115 -2.25 -15.71 10.44
CA GLU A 115 -3.07 -15.78 11.64
C GLU A 115 -4.53 -16.15 11.35
N MET A 116 -4.91 -16.24 10.06
CA MET A 116 -6.29 -16.50 9.63
C MET A 116 -6.66 -17.99 9.61
N PRO A 117 -7.95 -18.34 9.75
CA PRO A 117 -8.45 -19.70 9.48
C PRO A 117 -8.15 -20.16 8.04
N SER A 118 -7.90 -21.45 7.85
CA SER A 118 -7.47 -22.01 6.55
C SER A 118 -8.38 -21.67 5.37
N ALA A 119 -9.70 -21.58 5.59
CA ALA A 119 -10.66 -21.20 4.56
C ALA A 119 -10.48 -19.74 4.09
N GLU A 120 -10.14 -18.83 4.99
CA GLU A 120 -9.90 -17.40 4.71
C GLU A 120 -8.51 -17.18 4.11
N GLN A 121 -7.53 -18.01 4.47
CA GLN A 121 -6.19 -17.98 3.88
C GLN A 121 -6.22 -18.14 2.36
N VAL A 122 -7.07 -19.01 1.81
CA VAL A 122 -7.17 -19.21 0.35
C VAL A 122 -7.60 -17.92 -0.34
N ALA A 123 -8.58 -17.21 0.21
CA ALA A 123 -9.04 -15.94 -0.34
C ALA A 123 -7.96 -14.85 -0.24
N ALA A 124 -7.32 -14.74 0.92
CA ALA A 124 -6.22 -13.80 1.15
C ALA A 124 -5.03 -14.07 0.20
N ARG A 125 -4.65 -15.34 0.00
CA ARG A 125 -3.61 -15.74 -0.95
C ARG A 125 -3.94 -15.33 -2.39
N ARG A 126 -5.19 -15.51 -2.82
CA ARG A 126 -5.64 -15.07 -4.16
C ARG A 126 -5.55 -13.56 -4.31
N GLU A 127 -5.92 -12.81 -3.27
CA GLU A 127 -5.81 -11.34 -3.26
C GLU A 127 -4.35 -10.90 -3.35
N ILE A 128 -3.47 -11.46 -2.51
CA ILE A 128 -2.02 -11.20 -2.53
C ILE A 128 -1.43 -11.48 -3.91
N GLY A 129 -1.76 -12.64 -4.51
CA GLY A 129 -1.30 -13.00 -5.85
C GLY A 129 -1.72 -11.98 -6.91
N ARG A 130 -2.94 -11.43 -6.86
CA ARG A 130 -3.39 -10.38 -7.77
C ARG A 130 -2.62 -9.08 -7.60
N LEU A 131 -2.38 -8.65 -6.35
CA LEU A 131 -1.63 -7.43 -6.07
C LEU A 131 -0.18 -7.51 -6.57
N LEU A 132 0.46 -8.66 -6.38
CA LEU A 132 1.84 -8.89 -6.85
C LEU A 132 1.90 -8.99 -8.37
N ALA A 133 0.94 -9.64 -9.02
CA ALA A 133 0.83 -9.67 -10.47
C ALA A 133 0.58 -8.26 -11.08
N GLU A 134 -0.22 -7.43 -10.42
CA GLU A 134 -0.43 -6.04 -10.83
C GLU A 134 0.85 -5.20 -10.66
N ALA A 135 1.55 -5.37 -9.53
CA ALA A 135 2.83 -4.70 -9.30
C ALA A 135 3.89 -5.08 -10.36
N TRP A 136 3.90 -6.36 -10.77
CA TRP A 136 4.78 -6.88 -11.82
C TRP A 136 4.61 -6.15 -13.16
N ASN A 137 3.39 -5.75 -13.50
CA ASN A 137 3.10 -5.06 -14.76
C ASN A 137 3.47 -3.57 -14.75
N HIS A 138 3.83 -3.00 -13.60
CA HIS A 138 3.96 -1.55 -13.43
C HIS A 138 5.32 -1.07 -12.89
N GLY A 139 6.26 -1.96 -12.55
CA GLY A 139 7.58 -1.57 -12.04
C GLY A 139 8.68 -2.60 -12.25
N PRO A 140 9.93 -2.30 -11.87
CA PRO A 140 11.06 -3.19 -12.04
C PRO A 140 10.88 -4.50 -11.23
N TRP A 141 10.91 -5.61 -11.98
CA TRP A 141 10.70 -7.00 -11.60
C TRP A 141 11.31 -7.46 -10.27
N TYR A 142 12.49 -6.94 -9.89
CA TYR A 142 13.20 -7.37 -8.69
C TYR A 142 12.52 -7.02 -7.35
N SER A 143 11.69 -5.97 -7.31
CA SER A 143 11.10 -5.51 -6.05
C SER A 143 9.98 -6.39 -5.50
N GLY A 144 9.32 -7.19 -6.36
CA GLY A 144 8.26 -8.13 -5.97
C GLY A 144 8.77 -9.53 -5.61
N LEU A 145 9.93 -9.93 -6.13
CA LEU A 145 10.46 -11.30 -5.98
C LEU A 145 10.77 -11.66 -4.52
N ASP A 146 11.31 -10.74 -3.72
CA ASP A 146 11.57 -11.00 -2.29
C ASP A 146 10.29 -11.23 -1.48
N VAL A 147 9.18 -10.56 -1.84
CA VAL A 147 7.89 -10.74 -1.17
C VAL A 147 7.24 -12.05 -1.61
N VAL A 148 7.31 -12.39 -2.90
CA VAL A 148 6.88 -13.70 -3.39
C VAL A 148 7.72 -14.81 -2.72
N ALA A 149 9.04 -14.59 -2.50
CA ALA A 149 9.96 -15.61 -1.97
C ALA A 149 9.66 -15.95 -0.52
N ARG A 150 9.29 -14.93 0.26
CA ARG A 150 8.91 -15.11 1.67
C ARG A 150 7.53 -15.74 1.82
N PHE A 151 6.61 -15.50 0.87
CA PHE A 151 5.21 -15.88 1.02
C PHE A 151 4.85 -17.22 0.37
N ASP A 152 5.38 -17.47 -0.83
CA ASP A 152 5.12 -18.71 -1.56
C ASP A 152 6.32 -19.04 -2.48
N PRO A 153 7.34 -19.74 -1.95
CA PRO A 153 8.50 -20.16 -2.72
C PRO A 153 8.15 -21.00 -3.95
N ARG A 154 7.01 -21.72 -3.91
CA ARG A 154 6.52 -22.51 -5.06
C ARG A 154 5.96 -21.62 -6.16
N LEU A 155 5.17 -20.61 -5.79
CA LEU A 155 4.66 -19.61 -6.74
C LEU A 155 5.80 -18.86 -7.44
N LEU A 156 6.92 -18.63 -6.76
CA LEU A 156 8.11 -18.04 -7.36
C LEU A 156 8.75 -18.95 -8.41
N GLY A 157 8.80 -20.26 -8.14
CA GLY A 157 9.20 -21.27 -9.11
C GLY A 157 8.29 -21.26 -10.34
N GLU A 158 6.97 -21.18 -10.13
CA GLU A 158 5.99 -21.15 -11.23
C GLU A 158 6.08 -19.86 -12.07
N ILE A 159 6.32 -18.71 -11.43
CA ILE A 159 6.55 -17.42 -12.10
C ILE A 159 7.86 -17.44 -12.88
N ALA A 160 8.94 -17.97 -12.29
CA ALA A 160 10.23 -18.12 -12.96
C ALA A 160 10.14 -19.06 -14.17
N ASP A 161 9.47 -20.19 -14.04
CA ASP A 161 9.23 -21.15 -15.13
C ASP A 161 8.41 -20.53 -16.27
N ALA A 162 7.41 -19.70 -15.95
CA ALA A 162 6.63 -18.99 -16.94
C ALA A 162 7.45 -17.91 -17.68
N ALA A 163 8.31 -17.17 -16.98
CA ALA A 163 9.20 -16.18 -17.58
C ALA A 163 10.22 -16.81 -18.54
N ILE A 164 10.86 -17.92 -18.14
CA ILE A 164 11.81 -18.69 -18.99
C ILE A 164 11.11 -19.20 -20.26
N ARG A 165 9.85 -19.67 -20.14
CA ARG A 165 9.05 -20.09 -21.30
C ARG A 165 8.77 -18.92 -22.25
N LEU A 166 8.48 -17.72 -21.75
CA LEU A 166 8.23 -16.55 -22.59
C LEU A 166 9.49 -16.04 -23.29
N GLU A 167 10.65 -16.03 -22.63
CA GLU A 167 11.94 -15.66 -23.25
C GLU A 167 12.34 -16.65 -24.36
N SER A 168 12.18 -17.95 -24.12
CA SER A 168 12.48 -18.99 -25.12
C SER A 168 11.55 -18.97 -26.35
N HIS A 169 10.34 -18.42 -26.22
CA HIS A 169 9.44 -18.18 -27.36
C HIS A 169 9.74 -16.85 -28.07
N GLY A 170 10.21 -15.83 -27.35
CA GLY A 170 10.69 -14.57 -27.93
C GLY A 170 11.97 -14.75 -28.76
N VAL A 171 12.87 -15.63 -28.35
CA VAL A 171 14.11 -15.95 -29.09
C VAL A 171 13.81 -16.74 -30.38
N ARG A 172 12.81 -17.63 -30.39
CA ARG A 172 12.40 -18.37 -31.61
C ARG A 172 11.62 -17.53 -32.62
N GLY A 173 11.04 -16.40 -32.21
CA GLY A 173 10.38 -15.45 -33.11
C GLY A 173 11.34 -14.47 -33.80
N ALA A 174 12.58 -14.38 -33.33
CA ALA A 174 13.62 -13.51 -33.90
C ALA A 174 14.52 -14.22 -34.93
N GLU A 175 14.35 -15.53 -35.13
CA GLU A 175 15.13 -16.36 -36.07
C GLU A 175 14.24 -16.99 -37.16
N GLN A 176 13.34 -16.21 -37.77
CA GLN A 176 12.72 -16.60 -39.04
C GLN A 176 12.82 -15.43 -40.04
N PRO A 177 13.60 -15.56 -41.13
CA PRO A 177 13.59 -14.61 -42.24
C PRO A 177 12.27 -14.65 -43.04
#